data_AF-A0A954C0W0-F1
#
_entry.id   AF-A0A954C0W0-F1
#
_cell.length_a   1.000
_cell.length_b   1.000
_cell.length_c   1.000
_cell.angle_alpha   90.00
_cell.angle_beta   90.00
_cell.angle_gamma   90.00
#
_symmetry.space_group_name_H-M   'P 1'
#
loop_
_entity.id
_entity.type
_entity.pdbx_description
1 polymer ?
#
loop_
_entity_poly.entity_id
_entity_poly.type
_entity_poly.pdbx_seq_one_letter_code
_entity_poly.pdbx_strand_id
1 'polypeptide(L)'
;MTEPSPESSNAIFVDTSPPPEGGRRLGLVTTLFVLLAPIPKKHIVLGFVIGSVVLMIAGSDCDYTEYARFTGERDTATGVVRNVVPLGEFKSGKGDDATRYRVDFDFVTPLDEVIQAQSFTREQPEVWSKISVEYPAGKPVEARAVGMQTRPYGGELVFAVLLFPLLATLGFFWHLRKGFRNLRVLRRGIVTTAAIASSDSSVVEHVSRDQSGRIASQSRRRQWHHSLKFTDAEGKQHEVNHTARIPVGEDGDNVRIMYVPGQESSPLVWGTSLLDRLDGQLPAAGAWLFALIMPKPVVPDVSLTGDVERIPLTRLTNRLLIPGLALGVFVLLLLYGLTAQPEYLVAPAWGQPA
;
A
#
# COMPACT_ATOMS: atom_id res chain seq x y z
N MET A 1 8.38 -68.99 17.08
CA MET A 1 9.54 -68.10 16.88
C MET A 1 9.57 -67.78 15.41
N THR A 2 9.08 -66.60 15.06
CA THR A 2 8.90 -66.16 13.68
C THR A 2 9.90 -65.03 13.48
N GLU A 3 10.88 -65.23 12.61
CA GLU A 3 11.92 -64.23 12.33
C GLU A 3 11.29 -62.96 11.74
N PRO A 4 11.73 -61.76 12.16
CA PRO A 4 11.31 -60.53 11.53
C PRO A 4 11.94 -60.40 10.14
N SER A 5 11.08 -60.18 9.14
CA SER A 5 11.42 -59.87 7.75
C SER A 5 12.39 -58.69 7.66
N PRO A 6 13.43 -58.73 6.81
CA PRO A 6 14.37 -57.63 6.65
C PRO A 6 13.67 -56.41 6.07
N GLU A 7 14.00 -55.25 6.64
CA GLU A 7 13.58 -53.91 6.21
C GLU A 7 13.82 -53.73 4.71
N SER A 8 12.74 -53.43 3.99
CA SER A 8 12.84 -52.92 2.62
C SER A 8 13.52 -51.56 2.66
N SER A 9 14.80 -51.51 2.29
CA SER A 9 15.49 -50.27 1.96
C SER A 9 14.73 -49.58 0.82
N ASN A 10 13.91 -48.59 1.17
CA ASN A 10 13.33 -47.64 0.23
C ASN A 10 14.50 -46.85 -0.37
N ALA A 11 15.03 -47.33 -1.49
CA ALA A 11 16.00 -46.60 -2.28
C ALA A 11 15.35 -45.28 -2.70
N ILE A 12 15.82 -44.18 -2.11
CA ILE A 12 15.43 -42.82 -2.48
C ILE A 12 15.88 -42.65 -3.94
N PHE A 13 14.93 -42.73 -4.86
CA PHE A 13 15.16 -42.39 -6.26
C PHE A 13 15.41 -40.88 -6.34
N VAL A 14 16.69 -40.51 -6.28
CA VAL A 14 17.12 -39.18 -6.68
C VAL A 14 17.03 -39.16 -8.20
N ASP A 15 15.98 -38.55 -8.73
CA ASP A 15 15.90 -38.23 -10.15
C ASP A 15 17.04 -37.24 -10.46
N THR A 16 18.13 -37.78 -10.99
CA THR A 16 19.34 -37.04 -11.37
C THR A 16 19.26 -36.54 -12.81
N SER A 17 18.09 -36.64 -13.46
CA SER A 17 17.94 -36.07 -14.79
C SER A 17 18.28 -34.58 -14.74
N PRO A 18 19.20 -34.11 -15.62
CA PRO A 18 19.62 -32.72 -15.60
C PRO A 18 18.38 -31.85 -15.80
N PRO A 19 18.22 -30.76 -15.02
CA PRO A 19 17.09 -29.87 -15.18
C PRO A 19 17.05 -29.42 -16.64
N PRO A 20 15.86 -29.40 -17.29
CA PRO A 20 15.77 -29.03 -18.69
C PRO A 20 16.46 -27.68 -18.92
N GLU A 21 17.55 -27.68 -19.69
CA GLU A 21 18.43 -26.51 -19.92
C GLU A 21 17.72 -25.33 -20.61
N GLY A 22 16.45 -25.49 -20.96
CA GLY A 22 15.58 -24.38 -21.35
C GLY A 22 15.18 -23.56 -20.13
N GLY A 23 16.03 -22.63 -19.71
CA GLY A 23 15.68 -21.58 -18.77
C GLY A 23 14.42 -20.86 -19.24
N ARG A 24 13.25 -21.33 -18.79
CA ARG A 24 11.96 -20.75 -19.12
C ARG A 24 12.00 -19.31 -18.64
N ARG A 25 12.12 -18.38 -19.59
CA ARG A 25 11.96 -16.95 -19.32
C ARG A 25 10.55 -16.79 -18.78
N LEU A 26 10.43 -16.69 -17.46
CA LEU A 26 9.18 -16.31 -16.80
C LEU A 26 8.67 -15.07 -17.50
N GLY A 27 7.49 -15.17 -18.11
CA GLY A 27 6.86 -14.03 -18.75
C GLY A 27 6.78 -12.85 -17.78
N LEU A 28 6.78 -11.63 -18.31
CA LEU A 28 6.72 -10.41 -17.51
C LEU A 28 5.52 -10.43 -16.55
N VAL A 29 4.39 -10.95 -17.01
CA VAL A 29 3.15 -11.12 -16.23
C VAL A 29 3.36 -12.06 -15.04
N THR A 30 3.94 -13.25 -15.25
CA THR A 30 4.21 -14.21 -14.18
C THR A 30 5.23 -13.65 -13.19
N THR A 31 6.23 -12.92 -13.67
CA THR A 31 7.22 -12.25 -12.82
C THR A 31 6.55 -11.23 -11.90
N LEU A 32 5.67 -10.40 -12.46
CA LEU A 32 4.93 -9.38 -11.71
C LEU A 32 4.01 -10.03 -10.66
N PHE A 33 3.31 -11.10 -11.02
CA PHE A 33 2.39 -11.78 -10.12
C PHE A 33 3.12 -12.40 -8.91
N VAL A 34 4.23 -13.08 -9.13
CA VAL A 34 5.05 -13.65 -8.06
C VAL A 34 5.61 -12.56 -7.13
N LEU A 35 6.00 -11.42 -7.70
CA LEU A 35 6.54 -10.29 -6.96
C LEU A 35 5.49 -9.62 -6.06
N LEU A 36 4.25 -9.50 -6.54
CA LEU A 36 3.16 -8.81 -5.85
C LEU A 36 2.33 -9.70 -4.92
N ALA A 37 2.32 -11.02 -5.12
CA ALA A 37 1.50 -11.93 -4.31
C ALA A 37 1.71 -11.92 -2.79
N PRO A 38 2.93 -11.70 -2.23
CA PRO A 38 3.10 -11.66 -0.78
C PRO A 38 2.57 -10.38 -0.14
N ILE A 39 2.13 -9.38 -0.92
CA ILE A 39 1.65 -8.12 -0.40
C ILE A 39 0.25 -8.31 0.21
N PRO A 40 0.04 -7.98 1.50
CA PRO A 40 -1.28 -8.02 2.11
C PRO A 40 -2.14 -6.89 1.52
N LYS A 41 -2.92 -7.24 0.49
CA LYS A 41 -3.71 -6.31 -0.33
C LYS A 41 -4.54 -5.33 0.50
N LYS A 42 -5.12 -5.82 1.62
CA LYS A 42 -6.02 -5.04 2.47
C LYS A 42 -5.34 -3.85 3.15
N HIS A 43 -4.10 -3.99 3.63
CA HIS A 43 -3.44 -2.93 4.41
C HIS A 43 -2.86 -1.83 3.53
N ILE A 44 -2.30 -2.19 2.36
CA ILE A 44 -1.71 -1.20 1.45
C ILE A 44 -2.81 -0.37 0.78
N VAL A 45 -3.86 -1.02 0.28
CA VAL A 45 -5.01 -0.32 -0.31
C VAL A 45 -5.66 0.59 0.73
N LEU A 46 -5.93 0.09 1.93
CA LEU A 46 -6.53 0.90 2.99
C LEU A 46 -5.66 2.12 3.35
N GLY A 47 -4.35 1.95 3.51
CA GLY A 47 -3.43 3.05 3.81
C GLY A 47 -3.39 4.11 2.70
N PHE A 48 -3.37 3.68 1.43
CA PHE A 48 -3.42 4.60 0.29
C PHE A 48 -4.76 5.33 0.18
N VAL A 49 -5.87 4.63 0.37
CA VAL A 49 -7.22 5.21 0.30
C VAL A 49 -7.42 6.23 1.40
N ILE A 50 -7.13 5.87 2.66
CA ILE A 50 -7.22 6.79 3.79
C ILE A 50 -6.29 7.98 3.56
N GLY A 51 -5.02 7.74 3.21
CA GLY A 51 -4.07 8.82 2.94
C GLY A 51 -4.54 9.78 1.84
N SER A 52 -5.10 9.25 0.75
CA SER A 52 -5.60 10.05 -0.37
C SER A 52 -6.84 10.86 -0.02
N VAL A 53 -7.80 10.26 0.70
CA VAL A 53 -9.02 10.95 1.15
C VAL A 53 -8.66 12.08 2.11
N VAL A 54 -7.79 11.80 3.09
CA VAL A 54 -7.33 12.82 4.03
C VAL A 54 -6.55 13.92 3.29
N LEU A 55 -5.71 13.58 2.32
CA LEU A 55 -5.01 14.57 1.49
C LEU A 55 -5.97 15.43 0.65
N MET A 56 -7.04 14.85 0.10
CA MET A 56 -8.03 15.62 -0.64
C MET A 56 -8.79 16.61 0.25
N ILE A 57 -9.21 16.17 1.43
CA ILE A 57 -9.98 17.01 2.36
C ILE A 57 -9.04 18.06 2.97
N ALA A 58 -8.01 17.61 3.69
CA ALA A 58 -7.12 18.47 4.45
C ALA A 58 -6.15 19.26 3.56
N GLY A 59 -5.66 18.65 2.47
CA GLY A 59 -4.66 19.28 1.62
C GLY A 59 -5.18 20.51 0.89
N SER A 60 -6.49 20.64 0.66
CA SER A 60 -7.05 21.86 0.09
C SER A 60 -6.93 23.06 1.04
N ASP A 61 -6.98 22.81 2.36
CA ASP A 61 -7.00 23.80 3.43
C ASP A 61 -5.67 23.91 4.20
N CYS A 62 -4.64 23.14 3.83
CA CYS A 62 -3.30 23.25 4.40
C CYS A 62 -2.51 24.44 3.83
N ASP A 63 -1.83 25.19 4.70
CA ASP A 63 -0.90 26.27 4.34
C ASP A 63 0.46 25.71 3.88
N TYR A 64 0.62 25.51 2.57
CA TYR A 64 1.94 25.26 1.95
C TYR A 64 2.66 26.56 1.59
N THR A 65 1.93 27.67 1.61
CA THR A 65 2.38 28.96 1.12
C THR A 65 3.40 29.60 2.05
N GLU A 66 3.33 29.31 3.35
CA GLU A 66 4.38 29.67 4.30
C GLU A 66 5.77 29.15 3.89
N TYR A 67 5.86 27.89 3.44
CA TYR A 67 7.13 27.28 3.04
C TYR A 67 7.55 27.62 1.60
N ALA A 68 6.60 27.87 0.71
CA ALA A 68 6.87 28.00 -0.72
C ALA A 68 6.83 29.43 -1.28
N ARG A 69 6.07 30.35 -0.65
CA ARG A 69 5.81 31.70 -1.20
C ARG A 69 6.37 32.84 -0.36
N PHE A 70 6.54 32.63 0.95
CA PHE A 70 7.17 33.63 1.83
C PHE A 70 8.70 33.45 1.96
N THR A 71 9.31 32.61 1.12
CA THR A 71 10.77 32.47 1.02
C THR A 71 11.33 33.55 0.09
N GLY A 72 11.74 34.69 0.63
CA GLY A 72 12.32 35.78 -0.17
C GLY A 72 12.16 37.16 0.47
N GLU A 73 12.36 38.19 -0.34
CA GLU A 73 12.13 39.59 0.02
C GLU A 73 10.64 39.84 0.29
N ARG A 74 10.37 40.59 1.36
CA ARG A 74 9.02 40.85 1.85
C ARG A 74 8.85 42.33 2.09
N ASP A 75 7.71 42.83 1.65
CA ASP A 75 7.26 44.16 1.99
C ASP A 75 6.36 44.09 3.22
N THR A 76 6.39 45.15 4.04
CA THR A 76 5.54 45.27 5.22
C THR A 76 4.64 46.48 5.12
N ALA A 77 3.42 46.36 5.63
CA ALA A 77 2.42 47.41 5.69
C ALA A 77 1.66 47.35 7.01
N THR A 78 0.94 48.43 7.34
CA THR A 78 0.02 48.44 8.48
C THR A 78 -1.40 48.19 7.99
N GLY A 79 -2.06 47.16 8.52
CA GLY A 79 -3.46 46.84 8.26
C GLY A 79 -4.35 47.11 9.47
N VAL A 80 -5.66 47.04 9.25
CA VAL A 80 -6.69 47.19 10.28
C VAL A 80 -7.60 45.96 10.26
N VAL A 81 -7.81 45.34 11.42
CA VAL A 81 -8.71 44.19 11.56
C VAL A 81 -10.15 44.63 11.37
N ARG A 82 -10.86 44.03 10.42
CA ARG A 82 -12.26 44.33 10.13
C ARG A 82 -13.22 43.37 10.83
N ASN A 83 -12.86 42.09 10.85
CA ASN A 83 -13.74 41.04 11.37
C ASN A 83 -12.92 39.85 11.88
N VAL A 84 -13.43 39.18 12.91
CA VAL A 84 -12.82 37.99 13.48
C VAL A 84 -13.89 36.92 13.67
N VAL A 85 -13.73 35.79 12.97
CA VAL A 85 -14.71 34.69 12.92
C VAL A 85 -14.10 33.43 13.53
N PRO A 86 -14.68 32.86 14.60
CA PRO A 86 -14.23 31.57 15.12
C PRO A 86 -14.62 30.45 14.13
N LEU A 87 -13.67 29.57 13.82
CA LEU A 87 -13.84 28.46 12.87
C LEU A 87 -14.27 27.15 13.55
N GLY A 88 -14.50 27.19 14.86
CA GLY A 88 -14.92 26.06 15.69
C GLY A 88 -13.89 25.66 16.74
N GLU A 89 -14.37 25.04 17.81
CA GLU A 89 -13.56 24.41 18.84
C GLU A 89 -13.02 23.08 18.32
N PHE A 90 -11.72 22.99 18.08
CA PHE A 90 -11.07 21.69 17.93
C PHE A 90 -10.81 21.16 19.33
N LYS A 91 -11.69 20.26 19.81
CA LYS A 91 -11.45 19.49 21.03
C LYS A 91 -10.24 18.58 20.81
N SER A 92 -9.05 19.11 21.08
CA SER A 92 -7.87 18.31 21.30
C SER A 92 -8.12 17.51 22.59
N GLY A 93 -7.99 16.19 22.55
CA GLY A 93 -8.15 15.31 23.71
C GLY A 93 -7.20 15.58 24.88
N LYS A 94 -6.41 16.66 24.84
CA LYS A 94 -5.49 17.13 25.88
C LYS A 94 -5.91 18.43 26.59
N GLY A 95 -7.17 18.86 26.49
CA GLY A 95 -7.74 19.86 27.40
C GLY A 95 -7.44 21.33 27.10
N ASP A 96 -6.70 21.63 26.02
CA ASP A 96 -6.68 22.96 25.43
C ASP A 96 -7.65 22.98 24.25
N ASP A 97 -8.79 23.63 24.44
CA ASP A 97 -9.68 24.03 23.34
C ASP A 97 -8.94 25.09 22.49
N ALA A 98 -8.19 24.62 21.51
CA ALA A 98 -7.50 25.49 20.57
C ALA A 98 -8.49 25.98 19.52
N THR A 99 -9.32 26.97 19.88
CA THR A 99 -10.18 27.68 18.93
C THR A 99 -9.30 28.39 17.91
N ARG A 100 -9.59 28.18 16.62
CA ARG A 100 -8.95 28.92 15.53
C ARG A 100 -9.85 30.05 15.07
N TYR A 101 -9.25 31.20 14.82
CA TYR A 101 -9.94 32.40 14.34
C TYR A 101 -9.50 32.72 12.91
N ARG A 102 -10.46 33.03 12.05
CA ARG A 102 -10.24 33.73 10.79
C ARG A 102 -10.29 35.23 11.06
N VAL A 103 -9.25 35.95 10.65
CA VAL A 103 -9.08 37.39 10.80
C VAL A 103 -9.15 38.01 9.42
N ASP A 104 -10.21 38.76 9.15
CA ASP A 104 -10.36 39.53 7.92
C ASP A 104 -9.83 40.94 8.19
N PHE A 105 -8.92 41.44 7.35
CA PHE A 105 -8.29 42.75 7.53
C PHE A 105 -8.09 43.48 6.20
N ASP A 106 -8.03 44.80 6.29
CA ASP A 106 -7.78 45.67 5.15
C ASP A 106 -6.43 46.38 5.35
N PHE A 107 -5.63 46.53 4.30
CA PHE A 107 -4.37 47.27 4.35
C PHE A 107 -4.15 48.07 3.07
N VAL A 108 -3.30 49.11 3.16
CA VAL A 108 -2.96 49.98 2.03
C VAL A 108 -1.56 49.63 1.53
N THR A 109 -1.42 49.42 0.22
CA THR A 109 -0.11 49.18 -0.41
C THR A 109 0.65 50.50 -0.62
N PRO A 110 1.96 50.47 -0.92
CA PRO A 110 2.73 51.66 -1.31
C PRO A 110 2.20 52.39 -2.55
N LEU A 111 1.30 51.76 -3.32
CA LEU A 111 0.64 52.33 -4.50
C LEU A 111 -0.74 52.93 -4.16
N ASP A 112 -1.04 53.14 -2.88
CA ASP A 112 -2.33 53.62 -2.36
C ASP A 112 -3.54 52.71 -2.70
N GLU A 113 -3.29 51.42 -2.98
CA GLU A 113 -4.36 50.45 -3.21
C GLU A 113 -4.83 49.82 -1.89
N VAL A 114 -6.13 49.82 -1.64
CA VAL A 114 -6.73 49.13 -0.49
C VAL A 114 -6.99 47.67 -0.85
N ILE A 115 -6.39 46.75 -0.12
CA ILE A 115 -6.53 45.31 -0.34
C ILE A 115 -7.16 44.66 0.89
N GLN A 116 -8.14 43.81 0.64
CA GLN A 116 -8.76 42.97 1.65
C GLN A 116 -8.07 41.61 1.65
N ALA A 117 -7.64 41.17 2.82
CA ALA A 117 -6.97 39.88 3.00
C ALA A 117 -7.50 39.18 4.25
N GLN A 118 -7.14 37.90 4.38
CA GLN A 118 -7.53 37.05 5.49
C GLN A 118 -6.32 36.29 6.03
N SER A 119 -6.29 36.07 7.34
CA SER A 119 -5.29 35.26 8.02
C SER A 119 -5.93 34.46 9.14
N PHE A 120 -5.20 33.47 9.65
CA PHE A 120 -5.67 32.49 10.60
C PHE A 120 -4.72 32.45 11.79
N THR A 121 -5.29 32.50 13.00
CA THR A 121 -4.53 32.50 14.25
C THR A 121 -5.28 31.71 15.33
N ARG A 122 -4.57 31.35 16.40
CA ARG A 122 -5.14 30.75 17.62
C ARG A 122 -5.54 31.79 18.66
N GLU A 123 -5.01 32.99 18.55
CA GLU A 123 -5.33 34.11 19.44
C GLU A 123 -6.41 34.97 18.80
N GLN A 124 -7.34 35.51 19.58
CA GLN A 124 -8.38 36.39 19.07
C GLN A 124 -7.88 37.85 19.08
N PRO A 125 -7.53 38.45 17.93
CA PRO A 125 -7.19 39.86 17.89
C PRO A 125 -8.45 40.72 18.08
N GLU A 126 -8.25 41.95 18.55
CA GLU A 126 -9.33 42.92 18.71
C GLU A 126 -9.76 43.50 17.35
N VAL A 127 -11.07 43.66 17.15
CA VAL A 127 -11.62 44.28 15.93
C VAL A 127 -11.24 45.76 15.92
N TRP A 128 -10.89 46.30 14.74
CA TRP A 128 -10.37 47.66 14.53
C TRP A 128 -8.96 47.92 15.07
N SER A 129 -8.28 46.90 15.60
CA SER A 129 -6.87 47.02 15.97
C SER A 129 -5.96 47.12 14.74
N LYS A 130 -4.83 47.82 14.90
CA LYS A 130 -3.78 47.88 13.89
C LYS A 130 -2.91 46.64 13.99
N ILE A 131 -2.64 46.02 12.85
CA ILE A 131 -1.80 44.83 12.74
C ILE A 131 -0.70 45.05 11.69
N SER A 132 0.44 44.39 11.89
CA SER A 132 1.50 44.36 10.88
C SER A 132 1.16 43.31 9.83
N VAL A 133 1.24 43.69 8.56
CA VAL A 133 0.94 42.84 7.40
C VAL A 133 2.23 42.67 6.60
N GLU A 134 2.56 41.44 6.24
CA GLU A 134 3.65 41.13 5.31
C GLU A 134 3.10 40.47 4.04
N TYR A 135 3.71 40.80 2.90
CA TYR A 135 3.39 40.19 1.61
C TYR A 135 4.66 40.02 0.76
N PRO A 136 4.70 39.02 -0.15
CA PRO A 136 5.81 38.88 -1.08
C PRO A 136 5.91 40.08 -2.02
N ALA A 137 7.14 40.53 -2.32
CA ALA A 137 7.36 41.67 -3.19
C ALA A 137 6.60 41.53 -4.53
N GLY A 138 5.84 42.57 -4.88
CA GLY A 138 5.01 42.61 -6.09
C GLY A 138 3.76 41.71 -6.09
N LYS A 139 3.40 41.07 -4.96
CA LYS A 139 2.20 40.22 -4.85
C LYS A 139 1.40 40.52 -3.58
N PRO A 140 0.79 41.70 -3.48
CA PRO A 140 0.08 42.10 -2.25
C PRO A 140 -1.22 41.31 -2.02
N VAL A 141 -1.76 40.63 -3.04
CA VAL A 141 -2.91 39.70 -2.91
C VAL A 141 -2.58 38.48 -2.03
N GLU A 142 -1.29 38.15 -1.87
CA GLU A 142 -0.82 37.04 -1.04
C GLU A 142 -0.41 37.51 0.36
N ALA A 143 -1.02 38.57 0.87
CA ALA A 143 -0.71 39.13 2.18
C ALA A 143 -1.15 38.25 3.35
N ARG A 144 -0.38 38.34 4.45
CA ARG A 144 -0.73 37.78 5.75
C ARG A 144 -0.40 38.74 6.87
N ALA A 145 -1.15 38.65 7.96
CA ALA A 145 -0.73 39.28 9.20
C ALA A 145 0.55 38.61 9.73
N VAL A 146 1.52 39.40 10.19
CA VAL A 146 2.81 38.88 10.69
C VAL A 146 2.57 37.91 11.84
N GLY A 147 3.14 36.71 11.74
CA GLY A 147 2.98 35.63 12.73
C GLY A 147 1.67 34.83 12.59
N MET A 148 0.82 35.15 11.62
CA MET A 148 -0.42 34.40 11.34
C MET A 148 -0.29 33.52 10.09
N GLN A 149 -1.15 32.51 10.00
CA GLN A 149 -1.20 31.57 8.87
C GLN A 149 -2.13 32.13 7.77
N THR A 150 -1.87 31.80 6.51
CA THR A 150 -2.77 32.16 5.38
C THR A 150 -3.93 31.19 5.22
N ARG A 151 -3.87 30.03 5.88
CA ARG A 151 -4.90 28.98 5.86
C ARG A 151 -5.15 28.39 7.24
N PRO A 152 -6.31 27.74 7.45
CA PRO A 152 -6.69 27.29 8.78
C PRO A 152 -5.82 26.16 9.31
N TYR A 153 -5.21 25.33 8.46
CA TYR A 153 -4.32 24.24 8.90
C TYR A 153 -2.86 24.54 8.55
N GLY A 154 -1.98 24.52 9.56
CA GLY A 154 -0.55 24.64 9.35
C GLY A 154 0.06 23.44 8.60
N GLY A 155 1.29 23.62 8.11
CA GLY A 155 2.02 22.59 7.35
C GLY A 155 2.25 21.26 8.10
N GLU A 156 2.14 21.24 9.43
CA GLU A 156 2.24 20.01 10.24
C GLU A 156 1.21 18.94 9.84
N LEU A 157 0.00 19.36 9.49
CA LEU A 157 -1.06 18.43 9.06
C LEU A 157 -0.66 17.72 7.76
N VAL A 158 0.03 18.42 6.85
CA VAL A 158 0.56 17.85 5.61
C VAL A 158 1.53 16.72 5.91
N PHE A 159 2.46 16.91 6.85
CA PHE A 159 3.41 15.87 7.24
C PHE A 159 2.69 14.64 7.79
N ALA A 160 1.68 14.84 8.64
CA ALA A 160 0.88 13.73 9.18
C ALA A 160 0.15 12.97 8.06
N VAL A 161 -0.38 13.67 7.06
CA VAL A 161 -1.07 13.05 5.92
C VAL A 161 -0.11 12.32 4.99
N LEU A 162 1.06 12.90 4.69
CA LEU A 162 2.08 12.27 3.83
C LEU A 162 2.77 11.09 4.50
N LEU A 163 2.72 10.99 5.83
CA LEU A 163 3.28 9.86 6.56
C LEU A 163 2.56 8.54 6.21
N PHE A 164 1.23 8.56 6.02
CA PHE A 164 0.47 7.36 5.69
C PHE A 164 0.86 6.71 4.36
N PRO A 165 0.89 7.42 3.21
CA PRO A 165 1.37 6.84 1.96
C PRO A 165 2.85 6.46 2.06
N LEU A 166 3.69 7.22 2.78
CA LEU A 166 5.09 6.86 2.99
C LEU A 166 5.22 5.51 3.72
N LEU A 167 4.51 5.32 4.82
CA LEU A 167 4.49 4.06 5.58
C LEU A 167 3.92 2.91 4.74
N ALA A 168 2.86 3.15 3.96
CA ALA A 168 2.32 2.15 3.04
C ALA A 168 3.36 1.73 1.98
N THR A 169 4.13 2.69 1.46
CA THR A 169 5.20 2.46 0.48
C THR A 169 6.36 1.70 1.12
N LEU A 170 6.76 2.04 2.34
CA LEU A 170 7.80 1.31 3.08
C LEU A 170 7.38 -0.14 3.35
N GLY A 171 6.13 -0.34 3.75
CA GLY A 171 5.52 -1.67 3.91
C GLY A 171 5.52 -2.46 2.60
N PHE A 172 5.20 -1.80 1.47
CA PHE A 172 5.27 -2.40 0.14
C PHE A 172 6.69 -2.91 -0.18
N PHE A 173 7.73 -2.11 0.07
CA PHE A 173 9.13 -2.50 -0.16
C PHE A 173 9.55 -3.73 0.67
N TRP A 174 9.14 -3.80 1.93
CA TRP A 174 9.40 -4.98 2.76
C TRP A 174 8.76 -6.27 2.21
N HIS A 175 7.56 -6.16 1.64
CA HIS A 175 6.90 -7.31 1.01
C HIS A 175 7.51 -7.66 -0.34
N LEU A 176 7.97 -6.68 -1.12
CA LEU A 176 8.73 -6.90 -2.35
C LEU A 176 9.97 -7.76 -2.11
N ARG A 177 10.64 -7.58 -0.97
CA ARG A 177 11.82 -8.38 -0.60
C ARG A 177 11.49 -9.88 -0.53
N LYS A 178 10.29 -10.25 -0.05
CA LYS A 178 9.78 -11.63 -0.08
C LYS A 178 9.47 -12.08 -1.51
N GLY A 179 8.88 -11.21 -2.34
CA GLY A 179 8.61 -11.48 -3.75
C GLY A 179 9.88 -11.76 -4.56
N PHE A 180 10.93 -10.95 -4.38
CA PHE A 180 12.24 -11.17 -4.99
C PHE A 180 12.90 -12.47 -4.55
N ARG A 181 12.75 -12.85 -3.27
CA ARG A 181 13.22 -14.14 -2.78
C ARG A 181 12.50 -15.28 -3.50
N ASN A 182 11.17 -15.24 -3.59
CA ASN A 182 10.40 -16.26 -4.29
C ASN A 182 10.75 -16.32 -5.79
N LEU A 183 10.91 -15.18 -6.45
CA LEU A 183 11.37 -15.12 -7.85
C LEU A 183 12.74 -15.73 -8.03
N ARG A 184 13.66 -15.51 -7.09
CA ARG A 184 14.99 -16.11 -7.13
C ARG A 184 14.91 -17.63 -7.03
N VAL A 185 14.09 -18.15 -6.10
CA VAL A 185 13.83 -19.58 -5.97
C VAL A 185 13.22 -20.14 -7.25
N LEU A 186 12.24 -19.48 -7.86
CA LEU A 186 11.65 -19.97 -9.12
C LEU A 186 12.61 -19.92 -10.32
N ARG A 187 13.56 -18.97 -10.34
CA ARG A 187 14.51 -18.81 -11.46
C ARG A 187 15.74 -19.71 -11.34
N ARG A 188 16.16 -20.05 -10.13
CA ARG A 188 17.44 -20.76 -9.85
C ARG A 188 17.26 -22.00 -8.99
N GLY A 189 16.03 -22.30 -8.60
CA GLY A 189 15.74 -23.38 -7.68
C GLY A 189 15.80 -24.73 -8.38
N ILE A 190 16.34 -25.70 -7.66
CA ILE A 190 16.34 -27.11 -8.04
C ILE A 190 15.15 -27.76 -7.35
N VAL A 191 14.36 -28.51 -8.11
CA VAL A 191 13.25 -29.30 -7.57
C VAL A 191 13.82 -30.60 -7.03
N THR A 192 13.47 -30.95 -5.80
CA THR A 192 13.82 -32.24 -5.17
C THR A 192 12.66 -32.74 -4.32
N THR A 193 12.75 -33.96 -3.81
CA THR A 193 11.82 -34.52 -2.84
C THR A 193 12.41 -34.44 -1.45
N ALA A 194 11.63 -33.93 -0.50
CA ALA A 194 11.95 -33.94 0.92
C ALA A 194 11.04 -34.94 1.64
N ALA A 195 11.60 -35.71 2.55
CA ALA A 195 10.82 -36.53 3.47
C ALA A 195 10.37 -35.68 4.66
N ILE A 196 9.10 -35.81 5.05
CA ILE A 196 8.58 -35.22 6.29
C ILE A 196 9.13 -36.03 7.46
N ALA A 197 10.06 -35.45 8.21
CA ALA A 197 10.68 -36.07 9.37
C ALA A 197 9.81 -35.98 10.63
N SER A 198 9.06 -34.87 10.76
CA SER A 198 8.04 -34.70 11.79
C SER A 198 6.97 -33.70 11.34
N SER A 199 5.75 -33.87 11.84
CA SER A 199 4.59 -33.06 11.52
C SER A 199 3.75 -32.82 12.77
N ASP A 200 3.91 -31.63 13.36
CA ASP A 200 3.16 -31.21 14.54
C ASP A 200 2.12 -30.16 14.18
N SER A 201 0.96 -30.18 14.86
CA SER A 201 -0.05 -29.13 14.72
C SER A 201 -0.16 -28.33 16.02
N SER A 202 -0.05 -27.01 15.92
CA SER A 202 -0.37 -26.08 17.01
C SER A 202 -1.67 -25.34 16.71
N VAL A 203 -2.46 -25.05 17.74
CA VAL A 203 -3.63 -24.17 17.61
C VAL A 203 -3.19 -22.78 18.03
N VAL A 204 -3.10 -21.88 17.05
CA VAL A 204 -2.84 -20.46 17.31
C VAL A 204 -4.17 -19.77 17.54
N GLU A 205 -4.37 -19.28 18.76
CA GLU A 205 -5.55 -18.54 19.15
C GLU A 205 -5.24 -17.03 19.17
N HIS A 206 -5.91 -16.27 18.31
CA HIS A 206 -5.90 -14.82 18.36
C HIS A 206 -7.17 -14.34 19.04
N VAL A 207 -7.01 -13.75 20.22
CA VAL A 207 -8.09 -13.09 20.97
C VAL A 207 -7.85 -11.58 20.93
N SER A 208 -8.74 -10.83 20.29
CA SER A 208 -8.76 -9.37 20.40
C SER A 208 -9.76 -8.97 21.47
N ARG A 209 -9.32 -8.16 22.44
CA ARG A 209 -10.21 -7.55 23.44
C ARG A 209 -10.53 -6.10 23.06
N ASP A 210 -11.74 -5.66 23.38
CA ASP A 210 -12.10 -4.24 23.29
C ASP A 210 -11.54 -3.44 24.47
N GLN A 211 -11.79 -2.12 24.46
CA GLN A 211 -11.36 -1.21 25.53
C GLN A 211 -12.04 -1.50 26.88
N SER A 212 -13.13 -2.26 26.91
CA SER A 212 -13.83 -2.70 28.13
C SER A 212 -13.28 -4.03 28.67
N GLY A 213 -12.30 -4.62 28.00
CA GLY A 213 -11.72 -5.92 28.35
C GLY A 213 -12.56 -7.12 27.89
N ARG A 214 -13.65 -6.91 27.16
CA ARG A 214 -14.48 -7.98 26.62
C ARG A 214 -13.87 -8.55 25.35
N ILE A 215 -14.11 -9.84 25.08
CA ILE A 215 -13.64 -10.50 23.86
C ILE A 215 -14.41 -9.91 22.68
N ALA A 216 -13.74 -9.13 21.84
CA ALA A 216 -14.32 -8.52 20.65
C ALA A 216 -14.28 -9.46 19.44
N SER A 217 -13.23 -10.29 19.35
CA SER A 217 -13.15 -11.36 18.36
C SER A 217 -12.21 -12.47 18.84
N GLN A 218 -12.54 -13.70 18.45
CA GLN A 218 -11.73 -14.88 18.71
C GLN A 218 -11.56 -15.64 17.40
N SER A 219 -10.32 -15.86 16.98
CA SER A 219 -9.99 -16.69 15.83
C SER A 219 -9.04 -17.78 16.27
N ARG A 220 -9.46 -19.03 16.10
CA ARG A 220 -8.59 -20.21 16.23
C ARG A 220 -8.15 -20.64 14.85
N ARG A 221 -6.85 -20.75 14.65
CA ARG A 221 -6.26 -21.25 13.40
C ARG A 221 -5.28 -22.36 13.72
N ARG A 222 -5.44 -23.50 13.05
CA ARG A 222 -4.46 -24.58 13.13
C ARG A 222 -3.25 -24.22 12.27
N GLN A 223 -2.06 -24.38 12.81
CA GLN A 223 -0.80 -24.14 12.13
C GLN A 223 0.03 -25.42 12.22
N TRP A 224 0.48 -25.92 11.08
CA TRP A 224 1.25 -27.15 10.97
C TRP A 224 2.73 -26.82 10.86
N HIS A 225 3.53 -27.44 11.70
CA HIS A 225 4.98 -27.34 11.73
C HIS A 225 5.57 -28.65 11.21
N HIS A 226 6.27 -28.58 10.08
CA HIS A 226 6.87 -29.75 9.46
C HIS A 226 8.40 -29.62 9.52
N SER A 227 9.10 -30.65 9.99
CA SER A 227 10.54 -30.77 9.75
C SER A 227 10.77 -31.53 8.45
N LEU A 228 11.43 -30.92 7.47
CA LEU A 228 11.66 -31.51 6.16
C LEU A 228 13.13 -31.88 6.02
N LYS A 229 13.41 -33.15 5.75
CA LYS A 229 14.76 -33.66 5.47
C LYS A 229 14.93 -33.92 3.98
N PHE A 230 15.97 -33.37 3.38
CA PHE A 230 16.30 -33.61 1.99
C PHE A 230 17.81 -33.63 1.76
N THR A 231 18.22 -34.29 0.68
CA THR A 231 19.60 -34.30 0.21
C THR A 231 19.71 -33.33 -0.97
N ASP A 232 20.70 -32.44 -0.92
CA ASP A 232 20.96 -31.50 -2.02
C ASP A 232 21.70 -32.18 -3.19
N ALA A 233 21.92 -31.42 -4.27
CA ALA A 233 22.60 -31.89 -5.47
C ALA A 233 24.08 -32.22 -5.22
N GLU A 234 24.66 -31.76 -4.11
CA GLU A 234 26.03 -32.05 -3.69
C GLU A 234 26.10 -33.28 -2.75
N GLY A 235 24.96 -33.90 -2.44
CA GLY A 235 24.86 -35.05 -1.54
C GLY A 235 24.82 -34.68 -0.07
N LYS A 236 24.73 -33.39 0.29
CA LYS A 236 24.64 -32.94 1.67
C LYS A 236 23.20 -32.99 2.17
N GLN A 237 23.00 -33.52 3.37
CA GLN A 237 21.69 -33.54 4.02
C GLN A 237 21.37 -32.20 4.68
N HIS A 238 20.13 -31.75 4.51
CA HIS A 238 19.58 -30.56 5.12
C HIS A 238 18.27 -30.87 5.83
N GLU A 239 18.07 -30.25 6.99
CA GLU A 239 16.83 -30.30 7.74
C GLU A 239 16.27 -28.87 7.86
N VAL A 240 15.04 -28.67 7.40
CA VAL A 240 14.42 -27.34 7.41
C VAL A 240 13.03 -27.39 8.01
N ASN A 241 12.83 -26.51 8.99
CA ASN A 241 11.53 -26.30 9.59
C ASN A 241 10.65 -25.46 8.65
N HIS A 242 9.56 -26.07 8.19
CA HIS A 242 8.52 -25.44 7.39
C HIS A 242 7.26 -25.23 8.24
N THR A 243 6.48 -24.20 7.92
CA THR A 243 5.23 -23.94 8.61
C THR A 243 4.12 -23.61 7.62
N ALA A 244 3.04 -24.38 7.66
CA ALA A 244 1.94 -24.32 6.72
C ALA A 244 0.59 -24.15 7.43
N ARG A 245 -0.42 -23.65 6.70
CA ARG A 245 -1.81 -23.54 7.20
C ARG A 245 -2.66 -24.77 6.89
N ILE A 246 -2.22 -25.58 5.95
CA ILE A 246 -2.87 -26.80 5.47
C ILE A 246 -1.84 -27.91 5.69
N PRO A 247 -2.26 -29.10 6.16
CA PRO A 247 -1.34 -30.23 6.27
C PRO A 247 -0.75 -30.54 4.89
N VAL A 248 0.58 -30.66 4.82
CA VAL A 248 1.29 -30.98 3.57
C VAL A 248 1.32 -32.50 3.35
N GLY A 249 1.32 -33.29 4.43
CA GLY A 249 1.42 -34.74 4.48
C GLY A 249 1.64 -35.22 5.92
N GLU A 250 1.72 -36.52 6.12
CA GLU A 250 2.05 -37.18 7.39
C GLU A 250 3.54 -37.53 7.49
N ASP A 251 3.98 -37.97 8.67
CA ASP A 251 5.37 -38.37 8.89
C ASP A 251 5.76 -39.51 7.96
N GLY A 252 6.88 -39.34 7.24
CA GLY A 252 7.35 -40.28 6.22
C GLY A 252 6.85 -39.99 4.81
N ASP A 253 5.89 -39.08 4.62
CA ASP A 253 5.48 -38.67 3.28
C ASP A 253 6.59 -37.90 2.56
N ASN A 254 6.66 -38.10 1.24
CA ASN A 254 7.58 -37.36 0.38
C ASN A 254 6.85 -36.17 -0.25
N VAL A 255 7.40 -34.98 -0.06
CA VAL A 255 6.87 -33.73 -0.60
C VAL A 255 7.85 -33.11 -1.56
N ARG A 256 7.34 -32.59 -2.68
CA ARG A 256 8.18 -31.85 -3.62
C ARG A 256 8.53 -30.48 -3.05
N ILE A 257 9.81 -30.17 -3.05
CA ILE A 257 10.33 -28.88 -2.61
C ILE A 257 11.23 -28.28 -3.69
N MET A 258 11.37 -26.96 -3.66
CA MET A 258 12.31 -26.23 -4.50
C MET A 258 13.26 -25.43 -3.61
N TYR A 259 14.57 -25.65 -3.76
CA TYR A 259 15.62 -24.98 -2.98
C TYR A 259 16.67 -24.36 -3.90
N VAL A 260 17.44 -23.39 -3.39
CA VAL A 260 18.53 -22.75 -4.14
C VAL A 260 19.87 -23.24 -3.58
N PRO A 261 20.75 -23.87 -4.40
CA PRO A 261 22.06 -24.34 -3.94
C PRO A 261 22.90 -23.24 -3.31
N GLY A 262 23.65 -23.57 -2.26
CA GLY A 262 24.55 -22.64 -1.57
C GLY A 262 23.86 -21.56 -0.72
N GLN A 263 22.53 -21.62 -0.51
CA GLN A 263 21.83 -20.76 0.43
C GLN A 263 21.09 -21.58 1.50
N GLU A 264 21.20 -21.15 2.77
CA GLU A 264 20.37 -21.64 3.89
C GLU A 264 18.90 -21.18 3.81
N SER A 265 18.46 -20.64 2.67
CA SER A 265 17.11 -20.13 2.52
C SER A 265 16.09 -21.28 2.59
N SER A 266 15.03 -21.08 3.36
CA SER A 266 13.94 -22.06 3.49
C SER A 266 13.39 -22.48 2.12
N PRO A 267 13.29 -23.79 1.83
CA PRO A 267 12.82 -24.29 0.56
C PRO A 267 11.32 -23.96 0.38
N LEU A 268 10.91 -23.84 -0.88
CA LEU A 268 9.52 -23.59 -1.25
C LEU A 268 8.83 -24.94 -1.46
N VAL A 269 7.82 -25.24 -0.64
CA VAL A 269 7.08 -26.50 -0.69
C VAL A 269 5.97 -26.42 -1.75
N TRP A 270 5.89 -27.42 -2.61
CA TRP A 270 4.84 -27.59 -3.62
C TRP A 270 3.55 -28.06 -2.93
N GLY A 271 2.35 -27.61 -3.36
CA GLY A 271 1.07 -28.06 -2.77
C GLY A 271 0.53 -27.19 -1.63
N THR A 272 1.35 -26.27 -1.06
CA THR A 272 0.93 -25.39 0.05
C THR A 272 1.13 -23.91 -0.20
N SER A 273 1.65 -23.56 -1.38
CA SER A 273 2.15 -22.24 -1.67
C SER A 273 1.68 -21.71 -3.04
N LEU A 274 2.08 -20.48 -3.34
CA LEU A 274 1.72 -19.64 -4.48
C LEU A 274 1.56 -20.37 -5.84
N LEU A 275 2.29 -21.47 -6.06
CA LEU A 275 2.32 -22.22 -7.31
C LEU A 275 0.99 -22.90 -7.64
N ASP A 276 0.26 -23.46 -6.67
CA ASP A 276 -1.07 -24.05 -6.93
C ASP A 276 -2.09 -22.96 -7.31
N ARG A 277 -1.91 -21.74 -6.81
CA ARG A 277 -2.71 -20.58 -7.22
C ARG A 277 -2.34 -20.08 -8.61
N LEU A 278 -1.09 -20.25 -9.02
CA LEU A 278 -0.61 -19.82 -10.34
C LEU A 278 -1.09 -20.75 -11.45
N ASP A 279 -1.02 -22.07 -11.25
CA ASP A 279 -1.45 -23.07 -12.25
C ASP A 279 -2.94 -22.97 -12.59
N GLY A 280 -3.78 -22.52 -11.64
CA GLY A 280 -5.21 -22.29 -11.89
C GLY A 280 -5.59 -20.89 -12.42
N GLN A 281 -4.80 -19.83 -12.15
CA GLN A 281 -5.22 -18.43 -12.40
C GLN A 281 -4.53 -17.74 -13.59
N LEU A 282 -3.40 -18.24 -14.06
CA LEU A 282 -2.62 -17.63 -15.16
C LEU A 282 -3.38 -17.46 -16.49
N PRO A 283 -4.19 -18.42 -16.99
CA PRO A 283 -4.86 -18.25 -18.29
C PRO A 283 -5.99 -17.21 -18.24
N ALA A 284 -6.69 -17.09 -17.10
CA ALA A 284 -7.78 -16.12 -16.95
C ALA A 284 -7.25 -14.68 -16.83
N ALA A 285 -6.24 -14.44 -15.99
CA ALA A 285 -5.70 -13.10 -15.77
C ALA A 285 -5.00 -12.52 -17.02
N GLY A 286 -4.36 -13.37 -17.84
CA GLY A 286 -3.70 -12.97 -19.07
C GLY A 286 -4.65 -12.53 -20.20
N ALA A 287 -5.80 -13.20 -20.34
CA ALA A 287 -6.81 -12.87 -21.36
C ALA A 287 -7.49 -11.51 -21.10
N TRP A 288 -7.73 -11.18 -19.83
CA TRP A 288 -8.33 -9.90 -19.44
C TRP A 288 -7.39 -8.71 -19.60
N LEU A 289 -6.10 -8.87 -19.31
CA LEU A 289 -5.10 -7.82 -19.49
C LEU A 289 -4.90 -7.47 -20.98
N PHE A 290 -4.95 -8.47 -21.87
CA PHE A 290 -4.82 -8.30 -23.32
C PHE A 290 -6.03 -7.55 -23.94
N ALA A 291 -7.24 -7.77 -23.42
CA ALA A 291 -8.45 -7.08 -23.88
C ALA A 291 -8.51 -5.59 -23.49
N LEU A 292 -7.74 -5.18 -22.48
CA LEU A 292 -7.74 -3.81 -21.93
C LEU A 292 -6.66 -2.89 -22.52
N ILE A 293 -5.56 -3.46 -23.03
CA ILE A 293 -4.42 -2.68 -23.56
C ILE A 293 -4.59 -2.34 -25.06
N MET A 294 -5.50 -3.01 -25.77
CA MET A 294 -5.85 -2.65 -27.15
C MET A 294 -6.98 -1.62 -27.14
N PRO A 295 -6.71 -0.30 -27.32
CA PRO A 295 -7.79 0.63 -27.61
C PRO A 295 -8.42 0.23 -28.94
N LYS A 296 -9.74 0.03 -28.95
CA LYS A 296 -10.48 0.06 -30.23
C LYS A 296 -10.21 1.43 -30.86
N PRO A 297 -9.85 1.51 -32.15
CA PRO A 297 -9.62 2.79 -32.81
C PRO A 297 -10.95 3.56 -32.82
N VAL A 298 -11.04 4.58 -31.98
CA VAL A 298 -12.07 5.61 -32.06
C VAL A 298 -11.47 6.71 -32.91
N VAL A 299 -12.01 6.88 -34.12
CA VAL A 299 -11.72 8.04 -34.97
C VAL A 299 -12.60 9.19 -34.47
N PRO A 300 -12.03 10.30 -33.95
CA PRO A 300 -12.84 11.46 -33.62
C PRO A 300 -12.86 12.44 -34.81
N ASP A 301 -14.02 12.55 -35.45
CA ASP A 301 -14.38 13.73 -36.25
C ASP A 301 -14.93 14.80 -35.30
N VAL A 302 -14.14 15.82 -34.98
CA VAL A 302 -14.66 17.06 -34.38
C VAL A 302 -13.86 18.26 -34.91
N SER A 303 -14.54 19.08 -35.70
CA SER A 303 -14.13 20.44 -36.10
C SER A 303 -14.18 21.40 -34.90
N LEU A 304 -13.05 22.04 -34.60
CA LEU A 304 -12.93 23.07 -33.55
C LEU A 304 -13.02 24.47 -34.18
N THR A 305 -14.10 25.20 -33.87
CA THR A 305 -14.18 26.67 -33.97
C THR A 305 -14.77 27.19 -32.67
N GLY A 306 -13.96 27.90 -31.88
CA GLY A 306 -14.41 28.59 -30.68
C GLY A 306 -13.25 28.98 -29.76
N ASP A 307 -13.06 30.28 -29.58
CA ASP A 307 -12.01 30.91 -28.77
C ASP A 307 -12.02 30.43 -27.32
N VAL A 308 -10.85 29.99 -26.84
CA VAL A 308 -10.63 29.56 -25.46
C VAL A 308 -9.71 30.55 -24.75
N GLU A 309 -10.26 31.20 -23.72
CA GLU A 309 -9.54 31.99 -22.72
C GLU A 309 -8.37 31.19 -22.13
N ARG A 310 -7.16 31.75 -22.22
CA ARG A 310 -5.93 31.12 -21.71
C ARG A 310 -5.88 31.17 -20.18
N ILE A 311 -6.36 30.11 -19.54
CA ILE A 311 -6.10 29.86 -18.11
C ILE A 311 -4.61 29.47 -17.95
N PRO A 312 -3.85 30.08 -17.01
CA PRO A 312 -2.43 29.77 -16.84
C PRO A 312 -2.22 28.30 -16.45
N LEU A 313 -1.42 27.60 -17.26
CA LEU A 313 -1.18 26.14 -17.21
C LEU A 313 -0.79 25.61 -15.81
N THR A 314 -0.15 26.44 -14.99
CA THR A 314 0.34 26.09 -13.65
C THR A 314 -0.77 25.93 -12.59
N ARG A 315 -1.92 26.60 -12.76
CA ARG A 315 -3.08 26.40 -11.87
C ARG A 315 -3.89 25.16 -12.23
N LEU A 316 -3.84 24.74 -13.50
CA LEU A 316 -4.59 23.60 -14.01
C LEU A 316 -3.89 22.27 -13.71
N THR A 317 -2.56 22.22 -13.81
CA THR A 317 -1.76 21.03 -13.50
C THR A 317 -1.88 20.62 -12.02
N ASN A 318 -1.80 21.55 -11.06
CA ASN A 318 -1.93 21.16 -9.65
C ASN A 318 -3.37 20.82 -9.22
N ARG A 319 -4.40 21.36 -9.88
CA ARG A 319 -5.81 21.10 -9.52
C ARG A 319 -6.43 19.88 -10.18
N LEU A 320 -5.91 19.43 -11.33
CA LEU A 320 -6.48 18.29 -12.07
C LEU A 320 -5.51 17.11 -12.20
N LEU A 321 -4.20 17.35 -12.28
CA LEU A 321 -3.24 16.28 -12.55
C LEU A 321 -2.96 15.43 -11.31
N ILE A 322 -2.83 16.05 -10.14
CA ILE A 322 -2.63 15.36 -8.86
C ILE A 322 -3.87 14.53 -8.47
N PRO A 323 -5.11 15.09 -8.47
CA PRO A 323 -6.29 14.27 -8.21
C PRO A 323 -6.58 13.28 -9.35
N GLY A 324 -6.22 13.59 -10.60
CA GLY A 324 -6.35 12.67 -11.73
C GLY A 324 -5.41 11.46 -11.65
N LEU A 325 -4.17 11.65 -11.22
CA LEU A 325 -3.23 10.56 -10.94
C LEU A 325 -3.65 9.75 -9.70
N ALA A 326 -4.10 10.43 -8.64
CA ALA A 326 -4.63 9.75 -7.46
C ALA A 326 -5.87 8.91 -7.81
N LEU A 327 -6.78 9.45 -8.63
CA LEU A 327 -7.95 8.75 -9.14
C LEU A 327 -7.55 7.60 -10.08
N GLY A 328 -6.57 7.80 -10.96
CA GLY A 328 -6.04 6.76 -11.85
C GLY A 328 -5.44 5.59 -11.07
N VAL A 329 -4.61 5.86 -10.07
CA VAL A 329 -4.04 4.84 -9.17
C VAL A 329 -5.14 4.19 -8.31
N PHE A 330 -6.09 4.98 -7.82
CA PHE A 330 -7.23 4.47 -7.04
C PHE A 330 -8.12 3.54 -7.87
N VAL A 331 -8.47 3.91 -9.10
CA VAL A 331 -9.25 3.07 -10.02
C VAL A 331 -8.48 1.79 -10.36
N LEU A 332 -7.17 1.88 -10.59
CA LEU A 332 -6.33 0.71 -10.88
C LEU A 332 -6.25 -0.25 -9.67
N LEU A 333 -6.17 0.29 -8.44
CA LEU A 333 -6.18 -0.50 -7.20
C LEU A 333 -7.57 -1.07 -6.86
N LEU A 334 -8.64 -0.33 -7.14
CA LEU A 334 -10.02 -0.73 -6.89
C LEU A 334 -10.46 -1.82 -7.88
N LEU A 335 -10.10 -1.68 -9.15
CA LEU A 335 -10.31 -2.73 -10.16
C LEU A 335 -9.48 -3.99 -9.86
N TYR A 336 -8.22 -3.84 -9.42
CA TYR A 336 -7.41 -4.98 -8.97
C TYR A 336 -7.98 -5.66 -7.71
N GLY A 337 -8.69 -4.91 -6.86
CA GLY A 337 -9.40 -5.42 -5.68
C GLY A 337 -10.68 -6.18 -6.03
N LEU A 338 -11.46 -5.68 -7.00
CA LEU A 338 -12.75 -6.25 -7.42
C LEU A 338 -12.60 -7.56 -8.19
N THR A 339 -11.55 -7.73 -9.00
CA THR A 339 -11.33 -8.98 -9.77
C THR A 339 -10.80 -10.15 -8.93
N ALA A 340 -10.63 -9.99 -7.61
CA ALA A 340 -10.00 -10.97 -6.74
C ALA A 340 -10.97 -11.72 -5.81
N GLN A 341 -12.29 -11.58 -5.99
CA GLN A 341 -13.31 -12.35 -5.29
C GLN A 341 -14.01 -13.29 -6.28
N PRO A 342 -13.60 -14.56 -6.42
CA PRO A 342 -14.54 -15.58 -6.82
C PRO A 342 -15.31 -16.02 -5.57
N GLU A 343 -16.62 -15.88 -5.67
CA GLU A 343 -17.62 -16.37 -4.73
C GLU A 343 -17.35 -17.84 -4.34
N TYR A 344 -17.64 -18.15 -3.09
CA TYR A 344 -17.81 -19.52 -2.61
C TYR A 344 -18.98 -20.16 -3.36
N LEU A 345 -18.70 -20.83 -4.48
CA LEU A 345 -19.61 -21.83 -5.03
C LEU A 345 -19.40 -23.14 -4.27
N VAL A 346 -20.39 -23.43 -3.43
CA VAL A 346 -20.61 -24.71 -2.77
C VAL A 346 -20.69 -25.80 -3.84
N ALA A 347 -19.77 -26.77 -3.82
CA ALA A 347 -19.90 -28.00 -4.59
C ALA A 347 -20.89 -28.95 -3.87
N PRO A 348 -21.79 -29.66 -4.59
CA PRO A 348 -22.68 -30.62 -3.99
C PRO A 348 -21.95 -31.92 -3.60
N ALA A 349 -22.59 -32.63 -2.67
CA ALA A 349 -22.13 -33.83 -1.96
C ALA A 349 -21.57 -34.93 -2.87
N TRP A 350 -20.42 -35.49 -2.46
CA TRP A 350 -19.92 -36.75 -2.98
C TRP A 350 -20.74 -37.91 -2.41
N GLY A 351 -21.17 -38.81 -3.30
CA GLY A 351 -21.93 -40.02 -2.98
C GLY A 351 -21.15 -41.01 -2.11
N GLN A 352 -21.90 -41.77 -1.32
CA GLN A 352 -21.41 -42.90 -0.52
C GLN A 352 -20.94 -44.05 -1.41
N PRO A 353 -19.88 -44.79 -1.01
CA PRO A 353 -19.53 -46.04 -1.68
C PRO A 353 -20.47 -47.17 -1.23
N ALA A 354 -20.75 -48.08 -2.16
CA ALA A 354 -21.32 -49.40 -1.91
C ALA A 354 -20.23 -50.39 -1.53
#